data_AF-A0A942IHL9-F1
#
_entry.id   AF-A0A942IHL9-F1
#
_cell.length_a   1.000
_cell.length_b   1.000
_cell.length_c   1.000
_cell.angle_alpha   90.00
_cell.angle_beta   90.00
_cell.angle_gamma   90.00
#
_symmetry.space_group_name_H-M   'P 1'
#
loop_
_entity.id
_entity.type
_entity.pdbx_description
1 polymer ?
#
loop_
_entity_poly.entity_id
_entity_poly.type
_entity_poly.pdbx_seq_one_letter_code
_entity_poly.pdbx_strand_id
1 'polypeptide(L)'
;MDEKDFAELISVFLKGSEQGKDAAEKEKGSADDAFDPESSSNEAEVRKNIIEALAERIKESQEAEEVAVNARSEAATMAPNTGISYEAAGVENPPETPGEETPEVEEELITKEEVDQLLSKEEPAEIVTLQQILHRFTALDGVIAALLVTRDGFVVDYASNIEFELDMVSAVVATGFGMLDRVGSELERGALSTAMLEYEEGTVVISPLVPDIALVIIASQWTTLGRIRWEIKKYGDELIANL
;
A
#
# COMPACT_ATOMS: atom_id res chain seq x y z
N MET A 1 -20.04 -1.42 -40.82
CA MET A 1 -20.15 0.04 -40.88
C MET A 1 -19.35 0.47 -42.08
N ASP A 2 -20.00 1.16 -43.02
CA ASP A 2 -19.36 1.56 -44.27
C ASP A 2 -18.74 2.96 -44.18
N GLU A 3 -17.97 3.35 -45.20
CA GLU A 3 -17.23 4.62 -45.23
C GLU A 3 -18.17 5.85 -45.28
N LYS A 4 -19.43 5.66 -45.68
CA LYS A 4 -20.46 6.71 -45.68
C LYS A 4 -21.06 6.89 -44.29
N ASP A 5 -21.30 5.80 -43.57
CA ASP A 5 -21.77 5.84 -42.17
C ASP A 5 -20.76 6.59 -41.29
N PHE A 6 -19.46 6.43 -41.55
CA PHE A 6 -18.40 7.11 -40.80
C PHE A 6 -18.33 8.61 -41.12
N ALA A 7 -18.55 8.99 -42.38
CA ALA A 7 -18.57 10.39 -42.80
C ALA A 7 -19.78 11.16 -42.24
N GLU A 8 -20.95 10.51 -42.12
CA GLU A 8 -22.12 11.10 -41.44
C GLU A 8 -21.86 11.35 -39.96
N LEU A 9 -21.18 10.41 -39.28
CA LEU A 9 -20.91 10.52 -37.85
C LEU A 9 -19.96 11.68 -37.52
N ILE A 10 -18.94 11.89 -38.36
CA ILE A 10 -18.02 13.04 -38.24
C ILE A 10 -18.74 14.36 -38.53
N SER A 11 -19.66 14.39 -39.51
CA SER A 11 -20.44 15.58 -39.83
C SER A 11 -21.37 16.00 -38.69
N VAL A 12 -22.02 15.03 -38.04
CA VAL A 12 -22.85 15.26 -36.85
C VAL A 12 -22.01 15.76 -35.67
N PHE A 13 -20.83 15.18 -35.47
CA PHE A 13 -19.92 15.59 -34.40
C PHE A 13 -19.39 17.02 -34.57
N LEU A 14 -19.04 17.42 -35.80
CA LEU A 14 -18.59 18.78 -36.09
C LEU A 14 -19.71 19.81 -35.97
N LYS A 15 -20.95 19.48 -36.37
CA LYS A 15 -22.11 20.36 -36.21
C LYS A 15 -22.56 20.56 -34.76
N GLY A 16 -22.31 19.60 -33.88
CA GLY A 16 -22.60 19.72 -32.45
C GLY A 16 -21.71 20.72 -31.70
N SER A 17 -20.56 21.09 -32.27
CA SER A 17 -19.58 21.98 -31.62
C SER A 17 -19.86 23.48 -31.79
N GLU A 18 -20.84 23.88 -32.61
CA GLU A 18 -21.17 25.29 -32.85
C GLU A 18 -22.35 25.83 -32.02
N GLN A 19 -23.13 24.98 -31.33
CA GLN A 19 -24.27 25.43 -30.50
C GLN A 19 -23.92 25.82 -29.05
N GLY A 20 -22.67 25.66 -28.62
CA GLY A 20 -22.22 26.00 -27.26
C GLY A 20 -21.70 27.43 -27.06
N LYS A 21 -21.56 28.24 -28.12
CA LYS A 21 -20.90 29.57 -28.03
C LYS A 21 -21.84 30.75 -27.78
N ASP A 22 -23.15 30.59 -27.94
CA ASP A 22 -24.11 31.71 -27.77
C ASP A 22 -24.74 31.81 -26.36
N ALA A 23 -24.40 30.90 -25.44
CA ALA A 23 -24.95 30.89 -24.08
C ALA A 23 -24.07 31.59 -23.02
N ALA A 24 -22.84 32.01 -23.37
CA ALA A 24 -21.87 32.54 -22.41
C ALA A 24 -21.92 34.07 -22.20
N GLU A 25 -22.91 34.79 -22.76
CA GLU A 25 -22.96 36.26 -22.70
C GLU A 25 -24.03 36.88 -21.77
N LYS A 26 -24.65 36.08 -20.89
CA LYS A 26 -25.53 36.62 -19.85
C LYS A 26 -25.24 35.99 -18.50
N GLU A 27 -24.24 36.53 -17.80
CA GLU A 27 -24.33 36.89 -16.39
C GLU A 27 -23.03 37.61 -15.97
N LYS A 28 -23.07 38.94 -16.02
CA LYS A 28 -22.15 39.82 -15.30
C LYS A 28 -22.88 40.35 -14.06
N GLY A 29 -22.32 40.07 -12.88
CA GLY A 29 -22.65 40.64 -11.58
C GLY A 29 -22.48 39.56 -10.50
N SER A 30 -21.62 39.65 -9.49
CA SER A 30 -20.89 40.77 -8.89
C SER A 30 -19.51 40.32 -8.39
N ALA A 31 -18.54 41.23 -8.44
CA ALA A 31 -17.23 41.05 -7.84
C ALA A 31 -17.32 41.22 -6.31
N ASP A 32 -16.72 40.29 -5.57
CA ASP A 32 -15.90 40.54 -4.38
C ASP A 32 -15.25 39.21 -3.99
N ASP A 33 -13.96 39.08 -4.26
CA ASP A 33 -13.02 38.39 -3.36
C ASP A 33 -11.61 38.86 -3.73
N ALA A 34 -11.08 39.70 -2.85
CA ALA A 34 -9.76 40.28 -2.96
C ALA A 34 -8.69 39.18 -2.80
N PHE A 35 -7.69 39.20 -3.67
CA PHE A 35 -6.47 38.41 -3.50
C PHE A 35 -5.76 38.87 -2.22
N ASP A 36 -5.76 38.02 -1.19
CA ASP A 36 -5.11 38.28 0.10
C ASP A 36 -3.66 37.73 0.10
N PRO A 37 -2.64 38.60 0.02
CA PRO A 37 -1.24 38.21 -0.01
C PRO A 37 -0.72 37.64 1.34
N GLU A 38 -1.44 37.78 2.46
CA GLU A 38 -1.00 37.26 3.77
C GLU A 38 -1.13 35.73 3.87
N SER A 39 -2.04 35.10 3.11
CA SER A 39 -2.22 33.63 3.11
C SER A 39 -1.01 32.87 2.58
N SER A 40 -0.27 33.47 1.63
CA SER A 40 0.95 32.88 1.06
C SER A 40 2.15 32.94 2.02
N SER A 41 2.16 33.90 2.95
CA SER A 41 3.21 34.05 3.97
C SER A 41 3.09 32.97 5.04
N ASN A 42 1.86 32.65 5.46
CA ASN A 42 1.61 31.63 6.48
C ASN A 42 1.97 30.22 5.99
N GLU A 43 1.72 29.89 4.73
CA GLU A 43 2.03 28.55 4.20
C GLU A 43 3.54 28.31 4.08
N ALA A 44 4.30 29.34 3.67
CA ALA A 44 5.75 29.27 3.61
C ALA A 44 6.38 29.13 5.00
N GLU A 45 5.81 29.79 6.00
CA GLU A 45 6.27 29.75 7.40
C GLU A 45 5.95 28.40 8.06
N VAL A 46 4.78 27.82 7.77
CA VAL A 46 4.41 26.47 8.22
C VAL A 46 5.34 25.40 7.60
N ARG A 47 5.63 25.49 6.29
CA ARG A 47 6.57 24.56 5.63
C ARG A 47 7.97 24.64 6.23
N LYS A 48 8.45 25.85 6.54
CA LYS A 48 9.76 26.06 7.19
C LYS A 48 9.82 25.43 8.58
N ASN A 49 8.77 25.61 9.39
CA ASN A 49 8.72 25.06 10.76
C ASN A 49 8.68 23.53 10.77
N ILE A 50 7.99 22.89 9.81
CA ILE A 50 7.93 21.43 9.68
C ILE A 50 9.31 20.86 9.30
N ILE A 51 10.02 21.52 8.37
CA ILE A 51 11.35 21.09 7.93
C ILE A 51 12.37 21.21 9.07
N GLU A 52 12.33 22.30 9.85
CA GLU A 52 13.20 22.48 11.01
C GLU A 52 12.95 21.41 12.10
N ALA A 53 11.69 21.10 12.41
CA ALA A 53 11.34 20.05 13.37
C ALA A 53 11.76 18.64 12.93
N LEU A 54 11.66 18.33 11.63
CA LEU A 54 12.13 17.06 11.07
C LEU A 54 13.65 16.95 11.11
N ALA A 55 14.37 18.03 10.79
CA ALA A 55 15.82 18.05 10.85
C ALA A 55 16.35 17.87 12.27
N GLU A 56 15.71 18.48 13.27
CA GLU A 56 16.07 18.34 14.68
C GLU A 56 15.87 16.89 15.16
N ARG A 57 14.76 16.26 14.77
CA ARG A 57 14.45 14.87 15.15
C ARG A 57 15.38 13.84 14.48
N ILE A 58 15.83 14.10 13.26
CA ILE A 58 16.85 13.29 12.59
C ILE A 58 18.20 13.42 13.30
N LYS A 59 18.56 14.64 13.72
CA LYS A 59 19.80 14.89 14.47
C LYS A 59 19.80 14.19 15.83
N GLU A 60 18.69 14.26 16.56
CA GLU A 60 18.50 13.53 17.83
C GLU A 60 18.57 11.99 17.63
N SER A 61 18.03 11.49 16.53
CA SER A 61 18.10 10.05 16.20
C SER A 61 19.52 9.60 15.85
N GLN A 62 20.31 10.42 15.15
CA GLN A 62 21.69 10.09 14.81
C GLN A 62 22.62 10.19 16.03
N GLU A 63 22.41 11.15 16.92
CA GLU A 63 23.14 11.24 18.19
C GLU A 63 22.82 10.07 19.14
N ALA A 64 21.58 9.57 19.14
CA ALA A 64 21.19 8.38 19.91
C ALA A 64 21.83 7.08 19.38
N GLU A 65 22.03 6.98 18.06
CA GLU A 65 22.62 5.82 17.41
C GLU A 65 24.15 5.78 17.61
N GLU A 66 24.82 6.93 17.64
CA GLU A 66 26.26 7.04 17.89
C GLU A 66 26.64 6.70 19.36
N VAL A 67 25.78 7.00 20.33
CA VAL A 67 25.94 6.61 21.74
C VAL A 67 25.75 5.10 21.94
N ALA A 68 24.82 4.47 21.21
CA ALA A 68 24.56 3.03 21.29
C ALA A 68 25.69 2.18 20.70
N VAL A 69 26.37 2.67 19.65
CA VAL A 69 27.51 1.99 19.04
C VAL A 69 28.75 2.06 19.94
N ASN A 70 29.00 3.20 20.60
CA ASN A 70 30.12 3.34 21.53
C ASN A 70 29.94 2.51 22.82
N ALA A 71 28.72 2.38 23.35
CA ALA A 71 28.44 1.56 24.53
C ALA A 71 28.67 0.05 24.31
N ARG A 72 28.56 -0.44 23.07
CA ARG A 72 28.86 -1.84 22.72
C ARG A 72 30.36 -2.14 22.57
N SER A 73 31.18 -1.12 22.33
CA SER A 73 32.65 -1.29 22.22
C SER A 73 33.34 -1.39 23.58
N GLU A 74 32.78 -0.82 24.65
CA GLU A 74 33.41 -0.81 25.99
C GLU A 74 33.09 -2.06 26.84
N ALA A 75 32.04 -2.83 26.49
CA ALA A 75 31.66 -4.03 27.25
C ALA A 75 32.52 -5.27 26.94
N ALA A 76 33.35 -5.25 25.89
CA ALA A 76 34.13 -6.40 25.44
C ALA A 76 35.55 -6.50 26.04
N THR A 77 35.97 -5.57 26.91
CA THR A 77 37.36 -5.53 27.45
C THR A 77 37.49 -5.81 28.95
N MET A 78 36.44 -6.27 29.65
CA MET A 78 36.54 -6.62 31.07
C MET A 78 35.89 -7.96 31.41
N ALA A 79 36.64 -9.05 31.26
CA ALA A 79 36.35 -10.31 31.94
C ALA A 79 37.39 -10.53 33.06
N PRO A 80 37.01 -10.58 34.35
CA PRO A 80 37.94 -10.89 35.42
C PRO A 80 38.10 -12.40 35.59
N ASN A 81 39.35 -12.79 35.75
CA ASN A 81 39.84 -14.10 36.16
C ASN A 81 39.80 -14.21 37.69
N THR A 82 39.05 -15.14 38.26
CA THR A 82 39.17 -15.70 39.62
C THR A 82 38.49 -17.08 39.59
N GLY A 83 39.05 -18.22 40.04
CA GLY A 83 40.11 -18.49 41.00
C GLY A 83 39.52 -19.24 42.20
N ILE A 84 39.83 -20.55 42.32
CA ILE A 84 39.93 -21.37 43.56
C ILE A 84 38.59 -21.92 44.13
N SER A 85 38.41 -23.12 44.71
CA SER A 85 38.99 -24.50 44.74
C SER A 85 38.32 -25.24 45.92
N TYR A 86 38.04 -26.56 45.89
CA TYR A 86 37.99 -27.51 47.06
C TYR A 86 38.08 -28.96 46.49
N GLU A 87 39.21 -29.69 46.59
CA GLU A 87 39.57 -30.78 47.56
C GLU A 87 38.63 -32.02 47.57
N ALA A 88 39.06 -33.30 47.58
CA ALA A 88 40.35 -34.00 47.62
C ALA A 88 40.15 -35.54 47.39
N ALA A 89 41.29 -36.26 47.28
CA ALA A 89 41.54 -37.72 47.31
C ALA A 89 41.45 -38.49 45.96
N GLY A 90 42.44 -39.27 45.51
CA GLY A 90 43.77 -39.62 46.01
C GLY A 90 44.48 -40.61 45.04
N VAL A 91 45.80 -40.43 44.90
CA VAL A 91 46.90 -41.38 44.58
C VAL A 91 46.78 -42.36 43.38
N GLU A 92 47.59 -42.16 42.33
CA GLU A 92 48.79 -42.96 41.94
C GLU A 92 49.24 -42.66 40.47
N ASN A 93 50.55 -42.76 40.21
CA ASN A 93 51.29 -42.29 39.01
C ASN A 93 51.04 -43.12 37.71
N PRO A 94 51.39 -42.59 36.52
CA PRO A 94 51.08 -43.20 35.22
C PRO A 94 52.14 -44.21 34.76
N PRO A 95 51.80 -45.08 33.80
CA PRO A 95 52.77 -45.46 32.77
C PRO A 95 52.26 -45.16 31.35
N GLU A 96 53.24 -44.92 30.49
CA GLU A 96 53.13 -44.51 29.09
C GLU A 96 52.58 -45.63 28.16
N THR A 97 51.69 -45.25 27.23
CA THR A 97 51.38 -45.76 25.85
C THR A 97 51.15 -47.26 25.56
N PRO A 98 50.59 -47.67 24.40
CA PRO A 98 49.58 -47.07 23.49
C PRO A 98 48.42 -48.05 23.19
N GLY A 99 47.25 -47.54 22.76
CA GLY A 99 46.16 -48.38 22.25
C GLY A 99 45.11 -47.55 21.54
N GLU A 100 45.07 -47.66 20.22
CA GLU A 100 44.04 -47.12 19.33
C GLU A 100 42.65 -47.62 19.75
N GLU A 101 41.69 -46.72 19.81
CA GLU A 101 40.27 -46.97 19.52
C GLU A 101 39.58 -45.59 19.41
N THR A 102 39.57 -45.02 18.20
CA THR A 102 38.74 -43.85 17.87
C THR A 102 37.28 -44.28 17.88
N PRO A 103 36.37 -43.58 18.60
CA PRO A 103 34.95 -43.81 18.43
C PRO A 103 34.55 -43.30 17.04
N GLU A 104 33.98 -44.19 16.24
CA GLU A 104 33.34 -43.85 14.96
C GLU A 104 32.21 -42.85 15.25
N VAL A 105 32.46 -41.58 14.95
CA VAL A 105 31.38 -40.61 14.79
C VAL A 105 30.77 -40.93 13.44
N GLU A 106 29.65 -41.65 13.45
CA GLU A 106 28.78 -41.77 12.27
C GLU A 106 28.35 -40.35 11.89
N GLU A 107 29.04 -39.76 10.91
CA GLU A 107 28.54 -38.60 10.19
C GLU A 107 27.26 -39.06 9.49
N GLU A 108 26.12 -38.78 10.10
CA GLU A 108 24.81 -38.94 9.48
C GLU A 108 24.80 -38.01 8.26
N LEU A 109 25.15 -38.58 7.10
CA LEU A 109 25.18 -37.88 5.82
C LEU A 109 23.77 -37.41 5.53
N ILE A 110 23.54 -36.12 5.77
CA ILE A 110 22.32 -35.42 5.37
C ILE A 110 22.07 -35.78 3.90
N THR A 111 20.96 -36.45 3.64
CA THR A 111 20.65 -36.95 2.31
C THR A 111 20.48 -35.75 1.37
N LYS A 112 20.77 -35.92 0.07
CA LYS A 112 20.55 -34.85 -0.92
C LYS A 112 19.11 -34.32 -0.87
N GLU A 113 18.15 -35.18 -0.53
CA GLU A 113 16.74 -34.81 -0.34
C GLU A 113 16.50 -33.89 0.87
N GLU A 114 17.27 -34.04 1.96
CA GLU A 114 17.21 -33.16 3.13
C GLU A 114 17.93 -31.82 2.87
N VAL A 115 19.02 -31.83 2.10
CA VAL A 115 19.70 -30.60 1.66
C VAL A 115 18.81 -29.80 0.70
N ASP A 116 18.14 -30.48 -0.24
CA ASP A 116 17.19 -29.84 -1.16
C ASP A 116 15.96 -29.30 -0.39
N GLN A 117 15.50 -30.00 0.65
CA GLN A 117 14.42 -29.51 1.53
C GLN A 117 14.83 -28.28 2.34
N LEU A 118 16.08 -28.21 2.83
CA LEU A 118 16.59 -27.05 3.57
C LEU A 118 16.87 -25.84 2.67
N LEU A 119 17.23 -26.06 1.41
CA LEU A 119 17.41 -25.00 0.40
C LEU A 119 16.09 -24.51 -0.20
N SER A 120 15.00 -25.28 -0.06
CA SER A 120 13.69 -24.95 -0.65
C SER A 120 12.78 -24.05 0.23
N LYS A 121 13.26 -23.57 1.38
CA LYS A 121 12.45 -22.71 2.25
C LYS A 121 12.73 -21.22 2.02
N GLU A 122 11.75 -20.64 1.32
CA GLU A 122 11.34 -19.24 1.33
C GLU A 122 12.40 -18.25 0.84
N GLU A 123 12.40 -18.04 -0.48
CA GLU A 123 12.69 -16.69 -0.98
C GLU A 123 11.82 -15.72 -0.17
N PRO A 124 12.39 -14.67 0.44
CA PRO A 124 11.59 -13.72 1.21
C PRO A 124 10.51 -13.22 0.27
N ALA A 125 9.24 -13.46 0.65
CA ALA A 125 8.10 -12.94 -0.10
C ALA A 125 8.40 -11.46 -0.36
N GLU A 126 8.48 -11.09 -1.64
CA GLU A 126 8.70 -9.70 -2.03
C GLU A 126 7.70 -8.85 -1.24
N ILE A 127 8.19 -7.89 -0.46
CA ILE A 127 7.31 -7.03 0.35
C ILE A 127 6.60 -6.11 -0.64
N VAL A 128 5.40 -6.51 -1.05
CA VAL A 128 4.56 -5.72 -1.94
C VAL A 128 3.76 -4.74 -1.10
N THR A 129 3.89 -3.45 -1.36
CA THR A 129 3.10 -2.42 -0.66
C THR A 129 1.68 -2.32 -1.24
N LEU A 130 0.72 -1.86 -0.43
CA LEU A 130 -0.65 -1.57 -0.90
C LEU A 130 -0.64 -0.65 -2.13
N GLN A 131 0.12 0.44 -2.08
CA GLN A 131 0.32 1.36 -3.20
C GLN A 131 0.79 0.64 -4.49
N GLN A 132 1.74 -0.30 -4.39
CA GLN A 132 2.19 -1.07 -5.56
C GLN A 132 1.08 -1.94 -6.14
N ILE A 133 0.23 -2.55 -5.30
CA ILE A 133 -0.92 -3.34 -5.77
C ILE A 133 -1.95 -2.42 -6.42
N LEU A 134 -2.24 -1.26 -5.82
CA LEU A 134 -3.18 -0.27 -6.35
C LEU A 134 -2.73 0.29 -7.72
N HIS A 135 -1.42 0.48 -7.92
CA HIS A 135 -0.87 0.87 -9.23
C HIS A 135 -1.16 -0.15 -10.34
N ARG A 136 -1.35 -1.43 -10.02
CA ARG A 136 -1.72 -2.45 -11.02
C ARG A 136 -3.12 -2.20 -11.59
N PHE A 137 -4.01 -1.58 -10.80
CA PHE A 137 -5.34 -1.18 -11.26
C PHE A 137 -5.28 0.07 -12.14
N THR A 138 -4.52 1.09 -11.75
CA THR A 138 -4.39 2.32 -12.58
C THR A 138 -3.58 2.10 -13.86
N ALA A 139 -2.82 1.02 -13.96
CA ALA A 139 -2.19 0.55 -15.19
C ALA A 139 -3.19 -0.08 -16.19
N LEU A 140 -4.44 -0.35 -15.79
CA LEU A 140 -5.47 -0.82 -16.70
C LEU A 140 -5.97 0.36 -17.55
N ASP A 141 -6.16 0.11 -18.85
CA ASP A 141 -6.65 1.13 -19.78
C ASP A 141 -8.03 1.64 -19.34
N GLY A 142 -8.13 2.96 -19.20
CA GLY A 142 -9.33 3.67 -18.77
C GLY A 142 -9.57 3.74 -17.25
N VAL A 143 -8.77 3.08 -16.40
CA VAL A 143 -8.84 3.27 -14.94
C VAL A 143 -8.17 4.58 -14.55
N ILE A 144 -8.91 5.43 -13.84
CA ILE A 144 -8.50 6.76 -13.41
C ILE A 144 -7.84 6.68 -12.03
N ALA A 145 -8.48 5.98 -11.09
CA ALA A 145 -8.02 5.87 -9.72
C ALA A 145 -8.43 4.54 -9.07
N ALA A 146 -7.63 4.09 -8.11
CA ALA A 146 -7.90 2.98 -7.22
C ALA A 146 -7.62 3.41 -5.78
N LEU A 147 -8.59 3.26 -4.88
CA LEU A 147 -8.48 3.71 -3.49
C LEU A 147 -8.93 2.60 -2.55
N LEU A 148 -8.30 2.54 -1.39
CA LEU A 148 -8.80 1.81 -0.24
C LEU A 148 -9.43 2.82 0.72
N VAL A 149 -10.73 2.67 0.96
CA VAL A 149 -11.51 3.63 1.76
C VAL A 149 -12.16 2.90 2.92
N THR A 150 -12.04 3.48 4.12
CA THR A 150 -12.72 2.97 5.31
C THR A 150 -14.21 3.33 5.28
N ARG A 151 -15.02 2.59 6.03
CA ARG A 151 -16.44 2.90 6.22
C ARG A 151 -16.69 4.28 6.85
N ASP A 152 -15.69 4.85 7.52
CA ASP A 152 -15.73 6.17 8.14
C ASP A 152 -15.30 7.31 7.19
N GLY A 153 -14.87 6.99 5.96
CA GLY A 153 -14.49 8.00 4.96
C GLY A 153 -13.02 8.40 4.98
N PHE A 154 -12.14 7.61 5.62
CA PHE A 154 -10.70 7.81 5.56
C PHE A 154 -10.08 7.01 4.41
N VAL A 155 -9.09 7.58 3.74
CA VAL A 155 -8.29 6.85 2.74
C VAL A 155 -7.18 6.09 3.45
N VAL A 156 -7.11 4.77 3.20
CA VAL A 156 -6.04 3.90 3.71
C VAL A 156 -4.80 4.01 2.81
N ASP A 157 -5.00 3.85 1.50
CA ASP A 157 -3.99 4.04 0.46
C ASP A 157 -4.68 4.30 -0.88
N TYR A 158 -3.98 4.87 -1.85
CA TYR A 158 -4.52 5.16 -3.18
C TYR A 158 -3.45 5.17 -4.27
N ALA A 159 -3.88 4.91 -5.50
CA ALA A 159 -3.15 5.20 -6.72
C ALA A 159 -4.07 5.95 -7.69
N SER A 160 -3.54 6.93 -8.41
CA SER A 160 -4.31 7.73 -9.37
C SER A 160 -3.46 8.17 -10.56
N ASN A 161 -4.09 8.29 -11.72
CA ASN A 161 -3.53 8.88 -12.93
C ASN A 161 -3.82 10.38 -13.06
N ILE A 162 -4.67 10.95 -12.18
CA ILE A 162 -5.00 12.38 -12.13
C ILE A 162 -4.99 12.91 -10.68
N GLU A 163 -4.89 14.23 -10.52
CA GLU A 163 -5.13 14.86 -9.22
C GLU A 163 -6.62 15.01 -8.97
N PHE A 164 -7.09 14.64 -7.77
CA PHE A 164 -8.45 14.89 -7.31
C PHE A 164 -8.50 14.99 -5.78
N GLU A 165 -9.56 15.58 -5.25
CA GLU A 165 -9.75 15.77 -3.81
C GLU A 165 -10.18 14.47 -3.14
N LEU A 166 -9.18 13.72 -2.64
CA LEU A 166 -9.34 12.41 -2.03
C LEU A 166 -10.35 12.40 -0.89
N ASP A 167 -10.29 13.40 -0.01
CA ASP A 167 -11.15 13.50 1.17
C ASP A 167 -12.63 13.66 0.80
N MET A 168 -12.93 14.39 -0.28
CA MET A 168 -14.30 14.49 -0.78
C MET A 168 -14.78 13.17 -1.38
N VAL A 169 -13.93 12.52 -2.20
CA VAL A 169 -14.27 11.23 -2.82
C VAL A 169 -14.50 10.16 -1.75
N SER A 170 -13.62 10.05 -0.76
CA SER A 170 -13.73 9.04 0.30
C SER A 170 -14.97 9.23 1.16
N ALA A 171 -15.34 10.48 1.50
CA ALA A 171 -16.54 10.78 2.27
C ALA A 171 -17.84 10.39 1.51
N VAL A 172 -17.90 10.70 0.21
CA VAL A 172 -19.05 10.33 -0.64
C VAL A 172 -19.14 8.80 -0.76
N VAL A 173 -18.02 8.12 -1.00
CA VAL A 173 -18.00 6.67 -1.15
C VAL A 173 -18.35 5.96 0.15
N ALA A 174 -17.88 6.42 1.30
CA ALA A 174 -18.22 5.86 2.60
C ALA A 174 -19.73 5.93 2.87
N THR A 175 -20.36 7.07 2.56
CA THR A 175 -21.82 7.23 2.64
C THR A 175 -22.53 6.23 1.71
N GLY A 176 -22.09 6.13 0.46
CA GLY A 176 -22.64 5.19 -0.52
C GLY A 176 -22.48 3.73 -0.10
N PHE A 177 -21.32 3.34 0.41
CA PHE A 177 -21.04 1.98 0.87
C PHE A 177 -22.00 1.56 1.98
N GLY A 178 -22.21 2.42 2.98
CA GLY A 178 -23.18 2.15 4.06
C GLY A 178 -24.61 1.95 3.55
N MET A 179 -25.02 2.71 2.53
CA MET A 179 -26.34 2.56 1.91
C MET A 179 -26.45 1.28 1.09
N LEU A 180 -25.43 0.94 0.29
CA LEU A 180 -25.40 -0.25 -0.56
C LEU A 180 -25.42 -1.55 0.26
N ASP A 181 -24.68 -1.59 1.38
CA ASP A 181 -24.69 -2.72 2.30
C ASP A 181 -26.08 -2.92 2.93
N ARG A 182 -26.72 -1.80 3.33
CA ARG A 182 -28.08 -1.82 3.88
C ARG A 182 -29.11 -2.37 2.90
N VAL A 183 -29.03 -2.01 1.61
CA VAL A 183 -29.92 -2.56 0.57
C VAL A 183 -29.83 -4.08 0.51
N GLY A 184 -28.64 -4.66 0.61
CA GLY A 184 -28.46 -6.12 0.64
C GLY A 184 -29.14 -6.77 1.84
N SER A 185 -29.01 -6.15 3.02
CA SER A 185 -29.64 -6.63 4.25
C SER A 185 -31.16 -6.52 4.22
N GLU A 186 -31.73 -5.40 3.75
CA GLU A 186 -33.17 -5.15 3.70
C GLU A 186 -33.89 -6.03 2.66
N LEU A 187 -33.18 -6.44 1.61
CA LEU A 187 -33.71 -7.32 0.57
C LEU A 187 -33.37 -8.81 0.79
N GLU A 188 -32.80 -9.16 1.95
CA GLU A 188 -32.36 -10.53 2.28
C GLU A 188 -31.43 -11.13 1.20
N ARG A 189 -30.52 -10.32 0.65
CA ARG A 189 -29.51 -10.74 -0.34
C ARG A 189 -28.13 -11.01 0.28
N GLY A 190 -27.95 -10.75 1.56
CA GLY A 190 -26.67 -10.89 2.26
C GLY A 190 -25.80 -9.63 2.16
N ALA A 191 -24.52 -9.79 2.51
CA ALA A 191 -23.54 -8.70 2.50
C ALA A 191 -23.23 -8.25 1.06
N LEU A 192 -22.87 -6.96 0.91
CA LEU A 192 -22.41 -6.44 -0.36
C LEU A 192 -21.12 -7.15 -0.82
N SER A 193 -21.15 -7.74 -2.02
CA SER A 193 -19.96 -8.36 -2.63
C SER A 193 -19.23 -7.38 -3.55
N THR A 194 -19.96 -6.71 -4.45
CA THR A 194 -19.45 -5.66 -5.31
C THR A 194 -20.62 -4.80 -5.79
N ALA A 195 -20.47 -3.49 -5.81
CA ALA A 195 -21.36 -2.56 -6.51
C ALA A 195 -20.65 -1.96 -7.72
N MET A 196 -21.38 -1.79 -8.81
CA MET A 196 -20.92 -1.16 -10.05
C MET A 196 -21.92 -0.07 -10.41
N LEU A 197 -21.47 1.18 -10.42
CA LEU A 197 -22.29 2.36 -10.69
C LEU A 197 -21.83 2.96 -12.01
N GLU A 198 -22.67 2.90 -13.04
CA GLU A 198 -22.41 3.49 -14.35
C GLU A 198 -22.97 4.92 -14.39
N TYR A 199 -22.13 5.84 -14.87
CA TYR A 199 -22.40 7.25 -15.08
C TYR A 199 -22.14 7.58 -16.55
N GLU A 200 -22.63 8.74 -17.00
CA GLU A 200 -22.44 9.18 -18.39
C GLU A 200 -20.96 9.24 -18.79
N GLU A 201 -20.08 9.63 -17.85
CA GLU A 201 -18.65 9.82 -18.10
C GLU A 201 -17.76 8.69 -17.56
N GLY A 202 -18.33 7.63 -16.98
CA GLY A 202 -17.52 6.59 -16.37
C GLY A 202 -18.24 5.61 -15.47
N THR A 203 -17.47 4.82 -14.73
CA THR A 203 -17.96 3.82 -13.81
C THR A 203 -17.22 3.91 -12.49
N VAL A 204 -17.95 3.74 -11.39
CA VAL A 204 -17.38 3.55 -10.06
C VAL A 204 -17.67 2.12 -9.61
N VAL A 205 -16.63 1.39 -9.20
CA VAL A 205 -16.76 0.05 -8.61
C VAL A 205 -16.40 0.13 -7.14
N ILE A 206 -17.28 -0.38 -6.28
CA ILE A 206 -17.05 -0.49 -4.84
C ILE A 206 -17.04 -1.98 -4.50
N SER A 207 -15.91 -2.50 -4.04
CA SER A 207 -15.73 -3.90 -3.66
C SER A 207 -15.24 -3.97 -2.21
N PRO A 208 -16.09 -4.35 -1.25
CA PRO A 208 -15.65 -4.61 0.12
C PRO A 208 -14.54 -5.67 0.13
N LEU A 209 -13.45 -5.39 0.85
CA LEU A 209 -12.33 -6.33 1.04
C LEU A 209 -12.45 -7.00 2.41
N VAL A 210 -12.69 -6.18 3.43
CA VAL A 210 -12.96 -6.57 4.82
C VAL A 210 -14.14 -5.72 5.34
N PRO A 211 -14.75 -6.03 6.50
CA PRO A 211 -15.97 -5.34 6.95
C PRO A 211 -15.90 -3.81 6.96
N ASP A 212 -14.73 -3.23 7.24
CA ASP A 212 -14.55 -1.79 7.41
C ASP A 212 -13.78 -1.11 6.28
N ILE A 213 -13.29 -1.85 5.27
CA ILE A 213 -12.48 -1.31 4.17
C ILE A 213 -13.00 -1.83 2.83
N ALA A 214 -13.22 -0.91 1.89
CA ALA A 214 -13.59 -1.22 0.52
C ALA A 214 -12.55 -0.70 -0.48
N LEU A 215 -12.33 -1.49 -1.54
CA LEU A 215 -11.65 -1.05 -2.74
C LEU A 215 -12.62 -0.26 -3.61
N VAL A 216 -12.19 0.92 -4.05
CA VAL A 216 -12.92 1.83 -4.91
C VAL A 216 -12.14 2.03 -6.19
N ILE A 217 -12.73 1.67 -7.34
CA ILE A 217 -12.14 1.91 -8.65
C ILE A 217 -12.97 2.96 -9.38
N ILE A 218 -12.33 4.03 -9.82
CA ILE A 218 -12.92 5.06 -10.68
C ILE A 218 -12.36 4.84 -12.08
N ALA A 219 -13.24 4.66 -13.05
CA ALA A 219 -12.88 4.35 -14.42
C ALA A 219 -13.69 5.19 -15.40
N SER A 220 -13.10 5.49 -16.54
CA SER A 220 -13.75 6.17 -17.66
C SER A 220 -14.74 5.25 -18.40
N GLN A 221 -15.61 5.86 -19.21
CA GLN A 221 -16.67 5.17 -19.99
C GLN A 221 -16.15 4.15 -21.03
N TRP A 222 -14.88 4.22 -21.43
CA TRP A 222 -14.27 3.29 -22.40
C TRP A 222 -13.64 2.06 -21.72
N THR A 223 -13.67 1.99 -20.39
CA THR A 223 -13.05 0.89 -19.64
C THR A 223 -13.87 -0.39 -19.73
N THR A 224 -13.18 -1.54 -19.81
CA THR A 224 -13.85 -2.84 -19.76
C THR A 224 -14.11 -3.26 -18.32
N LEU A 225 -15.36 -3.20 -17.87
CA LEU A 225 -15.78 -3.56 -16.50
C LEU A 225 -15.45 -5.01 -16.12
N GLY A 226 -15.50 -5.93 -17.10
CA GLY A 226 -15.10 -7.32 -16.93
C GLY A 226 -13.62 -7.48 -16.59
N ARG A 227 -12.75 -6.59 -17.10
CA ARG A 227 -11.32 -6.55 -16.76
C ARG A 227 -11.15 -6.11 -15.32
N ILE A 228 -11.70 -4.94 -14.95
CA ILE A 228 -11.68 -4.45 -13.55
C ILE A 228 -12.09 -5.55 -12.57
N ARG A 229 -13.21 -6.24 -12.83
CA ARG A 229 -13.70 -7.32 -11.95
C ARG A 229 -12.73 -8.51 -11.86
N TRP A 230 -12.04 -8.85 -12.95
CA TRP A 230 -11.03 -9.90 -12.94
C TRP A 230 -9.81 -9.50 -12.12
N GLU A 231 -9.30 -8.28 -12.29
CA GLU A 231 -8.19 -7.77 -11.47
C GLU A 231 -8.54 -7.68 -9.98
N ILE A 232 -9.76 -7.26 -9.64
CA ILE A 232 -10.24 -7.26 -8.23
C ILE A 232 -10.19 -8.69 -7.68
N LYS A 233 -10.71 -9.67 -8.43
CA LYS A 233 -10.66 -11.07 -8.00
C LYS A 233 -9.23 -11.61 -7.90
N LYS A 234 -8.33 -11.16 -8.78
CA LYS A 234 -6.94 -11.64 -8.84
C LYS A 234 -6.09 -11.09 -7.70
N TYR A 235 -6.24 -9.81 -7.37
CA TYR A 235 -5.39 -9.12 -6.38
C TYR A 235 -6.11 -8.82 -5.06
N GLY A 236 -7.39 -9.17 -4.93
CA GLY A 236 -8.17 -8.92 -3.72
C GLY A 236 -7.58 -9.58 -2.47
N ASP A 237 -7.17 -10.85 -2.56
CA ASP A 237 -6.53 -11.55 -1.45
C ASP A 237 -5.17 -10.94 -1.08
N GLU A 238 -4.43 -10.44 -2.09
CA GLU A 238 -3.13 -9.77 -1.90
C GLU A 238 -3.32 -8.40 -1.21
N LEU A 239 -4.38 -7.66 -1.54
CA LEU A 239 -4.75 -6.44 -0.82
C LEU A 239 -5.08 -6.76 0.64
N ILE A 240 -5.94 -7.75 0.89
CA ILE A 240 -6.34 -8.15 2.25
C ILE A 240 -5.13 -8.56 3.10
N ALA A 241 -4.16 -9.26 2.50
CA ALA A 241 -2.95 -9.69 3.21
C ALA A 241 -2.02 -8.53 3.63
N ASN A 242 -2.17 -7.35 3.03
CA ASN A 242 -1.31 -6.18 3.26
C ASN A 242 -2.05 -4.99 3.90
N LEU A 243 -3.29 -5.19 4.37
CA LEU A 243 -4.06 -4.21 5.14
C LEU A 243 -3.58 -4.06 6.58
#